data_AF-A0AAE9BHB5-F1
#
_entry.id   AF-A0AAE9BHB5-F1
#
_cell.length_a   1.000
_cell.length_b   1.000
_cell.length_c   1.000
_cell.angle_alpha   90.00
_cell.angle_beta   90.00
_cell.angle_gamma   90.00
#
_symmetry.space_group_name_H-M   'P 1'
#
loop_
_entity.id
_entity.type
_entity.pdbx_description
1 polymer ?
#
loop_
_entity_poly.entity_id
_entity_poly.type
_entity_poly.pdbx_seq_one_letter_code
_entity_poly.pdbx_strand_id
1 'polypeptide(L)' 'TSRRYAVITAYNGGAGSVLRVFSNDKVQAANIINSMAPGDVYSTLTTRHPSAESRRYLYKVNTAQKNYRRR' A
#
# COMPACT_ATOMS: atom_id res chain seq x y z
N THR A 1 0.93 1.15 10.68
CA THR A 1 1.62 1.74 9.51
C THR A 1 1.25 1.07 8.20
N SER A 2 1.08 -0.26 8.15
CA SER A 2 0.60 -1.02 6.97
C SER A 2 -0.72 -0.47 6.38
N ARG A 3 -1.72 -0.22 7.24
CA ARG A 3 -3.00 0.38 6.85
C ARG A 3 -2.83 1.71 6.10
N ARG A 4 -1.87 2.54 6.51
CA ARG A 4 -1.61 3.84 5.86
C ARG A 4 -1.09 3.66 4.44
N TYR A 5 -0.18 2.70 4.21
CA TYR A 5 0.31 2.42 2.86
C TYR A 5 -0.81 1.90 1.96
N ALA A 6 -1.63 0.98 2.47
CA ALA A 6 -2.82 0.51 1.76
C ALA A 6 -3.79 1.65 1.41
N VAL A 7 -4.05 2.58 2.34
CA VAL A 7 -4.92 3.75 2.10
C VAL A 7 -4.33 4.70 1.05
N ILE A 8 -3.03 5.01 1.12
CA ILE A 8 -2.36 5.87 0.13
C ILE A 8 -2.46 5.26 -1.27
N THR A 9 -2.18 3.96 -1.41
CA THR A 9 -2.29 3.28 -2.71
C THR A 9 -3.74 3.19 -3.17
N ALA A 10 -4.68 2.90 -2.26
CA ALA A 10 -6.10 2.81 -2.58
C ALA A 10 -6.70 4.14 -3.03
N TYR A 11 -6.16 5.27 -2.59
CA TYR A 11 -6.58 6.59 -3.04
C TYR A 11 -6.32 6.80 -4.54
N ASN A 12 -5.22 6.25 -5.07
CA ASN A 12 -4.89 6.36 -6.49
C ASN A 12 -5.38 5.15 -7.32
N GLY A 13 -5.16 3.93 -6.84
CA GLY A 13 -5.48 2.69 -7.56
C GLY A 13 -6.82 2.04 -7.20
N GLY A 14 -7.54 2.55 -6.19
CA GLY A 14 -8.76 1.95 -5.64
C GLY A 14 -8.49 0.87 -4.57
N ALA A 15 -9.37 0.73 -3.58
CA ALA A 15 -9.20 -0.24 -2.49
C ALA A 15 -9.22 -1.70 -2.95
N GLY A 16 -10.00 -2.03 -3.99
CA GLY A 16 -10.08 -3.37 -4.54
C GLY A 16 -8.80 -3.83 -5.26
N SER A 17 -8.07 -2.91 -5.91
CA SER A 17 -6.80 -3.25 -6.55
C SER A 17 -5.71 -3.55 -5.53
N VAL A 18 -5.70 -2.81 -4.41
CA VAL A 18 -4.77 -3.03 -3.29
C VAL A 18 -4.96 -4.40 -2.68
N LEU A 19 -6.20 -4.82 -2.38
CA LEU A 19 -6.46 -6.14 -1.80
C LEU A 19 -6.04 -7.27 -2.76
N ARG A 20 -6.32 -7.12 -4.06
CA ARG A 20 -5.94 -8.10 -5.10
C ARG A 20 -4.44 -8.31 -5.27
N VAL A 21 -3.58 -7.40 -4.77
CA VAL A 21 -2.13 -7.65 -4.71
C VAL A 21 -1.80 -8.78 -3.73
N PHE A 22 -2.63 -9.00 -2.71
CA PHE A 22 -2.40 -10.00 -1.66
C PHE A 22 -3.29 -11.23 -1.80
N SER A 23 -4.57 -11.07 -2.16
CA SER A 23 -5.48 -12.17 -2.50
C SER A 23 -6.71 -11.64 -3.26
N ASN A 24 -7.34 -12.51 -4.07
CA ASN A 24 -8.66 -12.22 -4.65
C ASN A 24 -9.77 -12.24 -3.61
N ASP A 25 -9.61 -13.00 -2.52
CA ASP A 25 -10.53 -12.96 -1.38
C ASP A 25 -10.17 -11.77 -0.46
N LYS A 26 -11.16 -10.94 -0.17
CA LYS A 26 -10.95 -9.69 0.58
C LYS A 26 -10.56 -9.94 2.03
N VAL A 27 -11.12 -10.98 2.65
CA VAL A 27 -10.85 -11.32 4.05
C VAL A 27 -9.44 -11.88 4.18
N GLN A 28 -9.08 -12.80 3.29
CA GLN A 28 -7.73 -13.36 3.22
C GLN A 28 -6.68 -12.28 2.91
N ALA A 29 -6.95 -11.37 1.97
CA ALA A 29 -6.07 -10.25 1.68
C ALA A 29 -5.83 -9.38 2.91
N ALA A 30 -6.89 -9.05 3.66
CA ALA A 30 -6.76 -8.29 4.91
C ALA A 30 -5.95 -9.07 5.96
N ASN A 31 -6.17 -10.37 6.10
CA ASN A 31 -5.42 -11.22 7.02
C ASN A 31 -3.92 -11.28 6.66
N ILE A 32 -3.58 -11.40 5.38
CA ILE A 32 -2.19 -11.35 4.89
C ILE A 32 -1.57 -9.97 5.22
N ILE A 33 -2.27 -8.87 4.92
CA ILE A 33 -1.76 -7.52 5.21
C ILE A 33 -1.52 -7.33 6.72
N ASN A 34 -2.40 -7.89 7.56
CA ASN A 34 -2.30 -7.78 9.01
C ASN A 34 -1.19 -8.65 9.62
N SER A 35 -0.79 -9.74 8.96
CA SER A 35 0.32 -10.59 9.40
C SER A 35 1.69 -10.10 8.92
N MET A 36 1.73 -9.20 7.94
CA MET A 36 2.98 -8.65 7.38
C MET A 36 3.53 -7.47 8.18
N ALA A 37 4.85 -7.37 8.23
CA ALA A 37 5.49 -6.16 8.73
C ALA A 37 5.19 -4.96 7.81
N PRO A 38 5.10 -3.72 8.33
CA PRO A 38 4.78 -2.56 7.51
C PRO A 38 5.76 -2.31 6.36
N GLY A 39 7.04 -2.66 6.54
CA GLY A 39 8.05 -2.57 5.49
C GLY A 39 7.76 -3.52 4.32
N ASP A 40 7.33 -4.75 4.62
CA ASP A 40 6.98 -5.74 3.60
C ASP A 40 5.73 -5.33 2.83
N VAL A 41 4.72 -4.79 3.52
CA VAL A 41 3.53 -4.24 2.85
C VAL A 41 3.89 -3.11 1.90
N TYR A 42 4.80 -2.21 2.32
CA TYR A 42 5.31 -1.14 1.45
C TYR A 42 6.05 -1.70 0.24
N SER A 43 6.96 -2.65 0.45
CA SER A 43 7.73 -3.28 -0.63
C SER A 43 6.81 -3.98 -1.62
N THR A 44 5.86 -4.79 -1.14
CA THR A 44 4.89 -5.49 -1.98
C THR A 44 4.04 -4.51 -2.79
N LEU A 45 3.51 -3.44 -2.19
CA LEU A 45 2.71 -2.45 -2.92
C LEU A 45 3.52 -1.62 -3.92
N THR A 46 4.79 -1.36 -3.65
CA THR A 46 5.67 -0.59 -4.56
C THR A 46 6.30 -1.42 -5.67
N THR A 47 6.23 -2.76 -5.60
CA THR A 47 6.84 -3.66 -6.59
C THR A 47 5.82 -4.52 -7.34
N ARG A 48 4.80 -5.04 -6.66
CA ARG A 48 3.86 -6.04 -7.21
C ARG A 48 2.50 -5.48 -7.62
N HIS A 49 2.16 -4.26 -7.23
CA HIS A 49 0.89 -3.66 -7.64
C HIS A 49 0.85 -3.50 -9.17
N PRO A 50 -0.25 -3.85 -9.89
CA PRO A 50 -0.25 -3.89 -11.36
C PRO A 50 -0.04 -2.50 -12.00
N SER A 51 -0.66 -1.46 -11.45
CA SER A 51 -0.46 -0.08 -11.93
C SER A 51 0.90 0.48 -11.54
N ALA A 52 1.70 0.86 -12.54
CA ALA A 52 2.97 1.56 -12.35
C ALA A 52 2.78 2.94 -11.70
N GLU A 53 1.66 3.61 -12.01
CA GLU A 53 1.31 4.89 -11.39
C GLU A 53 1.11 4.73 -9.89
N SER A 54 0.32 3.74 -9.47
CA SER A 54 0.03 3.53 -8.04
C SER A 54 1.27 3.10 -7.26
N ARG A 55 2.19 2.33 -7.88
CA ARG A 55 3.51 2.02 -7.28
C ARG A 55 4.30 3.31 -7.01
N ARG A 56 4.38 4.20 -8.01
CA ARG A 56 5.10 5.49 -7.90
C ARG A 56 4.40 6.46 -6.94
N TYR A 57 3.08 6.46 -6.90
CA TYR A 57 2.28 7.33 -6.04
C TYR A 57 2.56 7.08 -4.56
N LEU A 58 2.58 5.80 -4.15
CA LEU A 58 2.90 5.41 -2.77
C LEU A 58 4.30 5.90 -2.35
N TYR A 59 5.30 5.72 -3.21
CA TYR A 59 6.66 6.22 -2.96
C TYR A 59 6.69 7.74 -2.75
N LYS A 60 6.06 8.50 -3.67
CA LYS A 60 6.04 9.97 -3.61
C LYS A 60 5.35 10.48 -2.35
N VAL A 61 4.15 9.99 -2.06
CA VAL A 61 3.36 10.47 -0.90
C VAL A 61 4.01 10.09 0.42
N ASN A 62 4.54 8.87 0.56
CA ASN A 62 5.24 8.46 1.77
C ASN A 62 6.50 9.32 2.01
N THR A 63 7.23 9.67 0.95
CA THR A 63 8.40 10.56 1.03
C THR A 63 7.99 11.97 1.45
N ALA A 64 6.98 12.55 0.81
CA ALA A 64 6.47 13.87 1.17
C ALA A 64 5.98 13.92 2.63
N GLN A 65 5.26 12.89 3.07
CA GLN A 65 4.75 12.82 4.45
C GLN A 65 5.87 12.84 5.50
N LYS A 66 7.05 12.24 5.22
CA LYS A 66 8.20 12.29 6.14
C LYS A 66 8.68 13.73 6.36
N ASN A 67 8.63 14.56 5.33
CA ASN A 67 9.02 15.97 5.42
C ASN A 67 8.03 16.79 6.25
N TYR A 68 6.73 16.48 6.18
CA TYR A 68 5.71 17.18 6.97
C TYR A 68 5.54 16.67 8.41
N ARG A 69 6.01 15.44 8.72
CA ARG A 69 5.89 14.84 10.06
C ARG A 69 6.84 15.42 11.10
N ARG A 70 7.86 16.17 10.69
CA ARG A 70 8.77 16.89 11.60
C ARG A 70 8.26 18.32 11.77
N ARG A 71 7.25 18.49 12.62
CA ARG A 71 6.82 19.77 13.18
C ARG A 71 6.71 19.60 14.69
#